data_AF-A0A2Z4IMV4-F1
#
_entry.id   AF-A0A2Z4IMV4-F1
#
_cell.length_a   1.000
_cell.length_b   1.000
_cell.length_c   1.000
_cell.angle_alpha   90.00
_cell.angle_beta   90.00
_cell.angle_gamma   90.00
#
_symmetry.space_group_name_H-M   'P 1'
#
loop_
_entity.id
_entity.type
_entity.pdbx_description
1 polymer ?
#
loop_
_entity_poly.entity_id
_entity_poly.type
_entity_poly.pdbx_seq_one_letter_code
_entity_poly.pdbx_strand_id
1 'polypeptide(L)'
;MKIIHLNEALEEMKKPEPFSITFITCDKSRKTGGDILTLDRVLLSRNEDAGHRHNFESPEPNVTQWTKRPSHYRNATRNVVLPNGHRRKFHIRLLLYFNGKKVFY
;
A
#
# COMPACT_ATOMS: atom_id res chain seq x y z
N MET A 1 -4.77 -12.72 23.25
CA MET A 1 -4.18 -12.05 22.07
C MET A 1 -5.12 -12.25 20.89
N LYS A 2 -5.55 -11.20 20.19
CA LYS A 2 -6.47 -11.32 19.05
C LYS A 2 -5.68 -11.58 17.75
N ILE A 3 -6.20 -12.48 16.92
CA ILE A 3 -5.60 -12.89 15.64
C ILE A 3 -6.54 -12.45 14.52
N ILE A 4 -5.98 -12.10 13.36
CA ILE A 4 -6.72 -11.82 12.12
C ILE A 4 -6.03 -12.53 10.96
N HIS A 5 -6.80 -13.15 10.07
CA HIS A 5 -6.23 -13.73 8.85
C HIS A 5 -5.80 -12.63 7.88
N LEU A 6 -4.73 -12.84 7.13
CA LEU A 6 -4.24 -11.87 6.14
C LEU A 6 -5.35 -11.46 5.17
N ASN A 7 -6.15 -12.42 4.69
CA ASN A 7 -7.27 -12.13 3.79
C ASN A 7 -8.29 -11.19 4.43
N GLU A 8 -8.66 -11.43 5.69
CA GLU A 8 -9.59 -10.57 6.43
C GLU A 8 -9.00 -9.17 6.65
N ALA A 9 -7.72 -9.07 7.02
CA ALA A 9 -7.03 -7.78 7.14
C ALA A 9 -7.01 -7.01 5.81
N LEU A 10 -6.80 -7.71 4.68
CA LEU A 10 -6.81 -7.09 3.36
C LEU A 10 -8.21 -6.60 2.94
N GLU A 11 -9.28 -7.29 3.34
CA GLU A 11 -10.64 -6.81 3.13
C GLU A 11 -10.96 -5.61 4.05
N GLU A 12 -10.53 -5.64 5.32
CA GLU A 12 -10.65 -4.49 6.23
C GLU A 12 -9.91 -3.25 5.66
N MET A 13 -8.72 -3.41 5.09
CA MET A 13 -7.96 -2.32 4.46
C MET A 13 -8.68 -1.65 3.27
N LYS A 14 -9.61 -2.34 2.60
CA LYS A 14 -10.36 -1.75 1.48
C LYS A 14 -11.40 -0.75 1.95
N LYS A 15 -11.84 -0.84 3.21
CA LYS A 15 -12.79 0.11 3.79
C LYS A 15 -12.15 1.51 3.85
N PRO A 16 -12.94 2.59 3.76
CA PRO A 16 -12.44 3.96 3.86
C PRO A 16 -12.02 4.36 5.30
N GLU A 17 -11.93 3.42 6.21
CA GLU A 17 -11.62 3.65 7.62
C GLU A 17 -10.09 3.69 7.83
N PRO A 18 -9.56 4.66 8.60
CA PRO A 18 -8.15 4.65 8.99
C PRO A 18 -7.80 3.42 9.82
N PHE A 19 -6.65 2.83 9.57
CA PHE A 19 -6.17 1.64 10.29
C PHE A 19 -4.71 1.80 10.72
N SER A 20 -4.24 0.92 11.61
CA SER A 20 -2.84 0.82 12.00
C SER A 20 -2.22 -0.49 11.50
N ILE A 21 -0.96 -0.41 11.07
CA ILE A 21 -0.18 -1.57 10.64
C ILE A 21 1.19 -1.59 11.28
N THR A 22 1.68 -2.78 11.58
CA THR A 22 3.08 -3.02 11.93
C THR A 22 3.65 -4.03 10.97
N PHE A 23 4.78 -3.71 10.34
CA PHE A 23 5.43 -4.58 9.37
C PHE A 23 6.95 -4.50 9.45
N ILE A 24 7.62 -5.53 8.94
CA ILE A 24 9.09 -5.55 8.84
C ILE A 24 9.51 -4.85 7.54
N THR A 25 10.47 -3.94 7.64
CA THR A 25 11.04 -3.24 6.49
C THR A 25 11.86 -4.19 5.62
N CYS A 26 11.79 -4.00 4.30
CA CYS A 26 12.62 -4.73 3.35
C CYS A 26 12.88 -3.84 2.14
N ASP A 27 14.13 -3.39 2.00
CA ASP A 27 14.64 -2.70 0.82
C ASP A 27 15.61 -3.62 0.07
N LYS A 28 15.10 -4.26 -0.98
CA LYS A 28 15.90 -5.15 -1.84
C LYS A 28 17.00 -4.41 -2.60
N SER A 29 16.81 -3.13 -2.88
CA SER A 29 17.76 -2.34 -3.70
C SER A 29 18.99 -2.00 -2.88
N ARG A 30 18.76 -1.54 -1.65
CA ARG A 30 19.82 -1.21 -0.69
C ARG A 30 20.33 -2.43 0.09
N LYS A 31 19.68 -3.60 -0.07
CA LYS A 31 19.93 -4.83 0.69
C LYS A 31 19.86 -4.59 2.21
N THR A 32 18.98 -3.70 2.63
CA THR A 32 18.73 -3.36 4.03
C THR A 32 17.29 -3.69 4.42
N GLY A 33 17.03 -3.80 5.72
CA GLY A 33 15.71 -4.12 6.25
C GLY A 33 15.83 -4.89 7.57
N GLY A 34 14.70 -5.41 8.04
CA GLY A 34 14.62 -6.11 9.33
C GLY A 34 14.08 -5.24 10.46
N ASP A 35 13.96 -3.93 10.25
CA ASP A 35 13.37 -3.02 11.23
C ASP A 35 11.86 -3.24 11.32
N ILE A 36 11.33 -3.21 12.54
CA ILE A 36 9.88 -3.21 12.76
C ILE A 36 9.40 -1.78 12.71
N LEU A 37 8.47 -1.50 11.80
CA LEU A 37 7.85 -0.19 11.66
C LEU A 37 6.36 -0.28 11.94
N THR A 38 5.87 0.62 12.79
CA THR A 38 4.45 0.84 13.02
C THR A 38 4.01 2.13 12.34
N LEU A 39 2.89 2.05 11.62
CA LEU A 39 2.20 3.19 11.02
C LEU A 39 0.79 3.27 11.58
N ASP A 40 0.46 4.43 12.14
CA ASP A 40 -0.84 4.68 12.74
C ASP A 40 -1.70 5.59 11.86
N ARG A 41 -3.02 5.36 11.90
CA ARG A 41 -4.03 6.17 11.20
C ARG A 41 -3.77 6.32 9.70
N VAL A 42 -3.40 5.23 9.04
CA VAL A 42 -3.14 5.22 7.60
C VAL A 42 -4.38 4.79 6.82
N LEU A 43 -4.44 5.21 5.55
CA LEU A 43 -5.48 4.81 4.61
C LEU A 43 -4.86 4.02 3.46
N LEU A 44 -5.62 3.09 2.88
CA LEU A 44 -5.18 2.40 1.68
C LEU A 44 -5.12 3.38 0.50
N SER A 45 -3.96 3.49 -0.15
CA SER A 45 -3.81 4.31 -1.36
C SER A 45 -4.57 3.63 -2.49
N ARG A 46 -5.67 4.26 -2.92
CA ARG A 46 -6.35 3.90 -4.17
C ARG A 46 -5.64 4.63 -5.30
N ASN A 47 -5.47 3.96 -6.43
CA ASN A 47 -5.21 4.69 -7.67
C ASN A 47 -6.58 5.27 -8.03
N GLU A 48 -6.81 6.53 -7.70
CA GLU A 48 -7.81 7.27 -8.46
C GLU A 48 -7.32 7.21 -9.91
N ASP A 49 -8.11 6.60 -10.79
CA ASP A 49 -7.93 6.75 -12.21
C ASP A 49 -7.68 8.24 -12.49
N ALA A 50 -6.75 8.53 -13.39
CA ALA A 50 -6.28 9.87 -13.70
C ALA A 50 -7.40 10.79 -14.25
N GLY A 51 -8.34 11.20 -13.41
CA GLY A 51 -9.32 12.23 -13.64
C GLY A 51 -8.83 13.51 -12.96
N HIS A 52 -8.70 14.58 -13.74
CA HIS A 52 -8.27 15.92 -13.33
C HIS A 52 -6.75 16.13 -13.21
N ARG A 53 -6.02 15.83 -14.30
CA ARG A 53 -4.93 16.74 -14.69
C ARG A 53 -5.61 17.99 -15.25
N HIS A 54 -5.55 19.09 -14.51
CA HIS A 54 -5.96 20.41 -15.00
C HIS A 54 -5.30 20.68 -16.37
N ASN A 55 -6.11 21.17 -17.31
CA ASN A 55 -5.74 21.59 -18.66
C ASN A 55 -4.42 22.35 -18.68
N PHE A 56 -3.37 21.68 -19.14
CA PHE A 56 -2.30 22.34 -19.89
C PHE A 56 -2.19 21.55 -21.19
N GLU A 57 -2.62 22.17 -22.29
CA GLU A 57 -2.45 21.64 -23.63
C GLU A 57 -0.99 21.22 -23.80
N SER A 58 -0.78 19.92 -24.01
CA SER A 58 0.50 19.37 -24.42
C SER A 58 0.28 18.59 -25.70
N PRO A 59 1.15 18.76 -26.71
CA PRO A 59 0.95 18.20 -28.04
C PRO A 59 0.92 16.68 -27.97
N GLU A 60 0.06 16.07 -28.79
CA GLU A 60 -0.22 14.63 -28.80
C GLU A 60 1.07 13.79 -28.88
N PRO A 61 1.42 13.01 -27.86
CA PRO A 61 2.52 12.08 -27.98
C PRO A 61 1.96 10.80 -28.60
N ASN A 62 2.34 10.54 -29.85
CA ASN A 62 2.20 9.25 -30.52
C ASN A 62 3.10 8.22 -29.81
N VAL A 63 2.67 7.78 -28.62
CA VAL A 63 3.37 6.79 -27.80
C VAL A 63 2.34 5.75 -27.43
N THR A 64 2.55 4.53 -27.90
CA THR A 64 1.79 3.34 -27.53
C THR A 64 1.57 3.35 -26.02
N GLN A 65 0.33 3.51 -25.57
CA GLN A 65 0.00 3.58 -24.15
C GLN A 65 0.31 2.24 -23.49
N TRP A 66 1.55 2.06 -23.03
CA TRP A 66 1.92 0.92 -22.20
C TRP A 66 1.29 1.11 -20.82
N THR A 67 0.03 0.70 -20.68
CA THR A 67 -0.68 0.77 -19.41
C THR A 67 -0.01 -0.21 -18.45
N LYS A 68 0.73 0.32 -17.47
CA LYS A 68 1.42 -0.50 -16.46
C LYS A 68 0.37 -1.13 -15.56
N ARG A 69 -0.09 -2.34 -15.91
CA ARG A 69 -1.09 -3.11 -15.15
C ARG A 69 -0.55 -3.40 -13.74
N PRO A 70 -1.11 -2.82 -12.67
CA PRO A 70 -0.63 -3.04 -11.32
C PRO A 70 -0.97 -4.46 -10.85
N SER A 71 -0.04 -5.42 -10.99
CA SER A 71 -0.23 -6.79 -10.49
C SER A 71 -0.03 -6.85 -8.97
N HIS A 72 -0.96 -6.24 -8.22
CA HIS A 72 -0.92 -6.09 -6.77
C HIS A 72 -0.88 -7.42 -5.99
N TYR A 73 -1.43 -8.49 -6.56
CA TYR A 73 -1.37 -9.84 -5.99
C TYR A 73 0.00 -10.49 -6.21
N ARG A 74 0.50 -10.45 -7.45
CA ARG A 74 1.80 -11.02 -7.84
C ARG A 74 2.97 -10.36 -7.10
N ASN A 75 2.88 -9.06 -6.83
CA ASN A 75 3.94 -8.33 -6.13
C ASN A 75 3.80 -8.35 -4.62
N ALA A 76 2.65 -8.80 -4.08
CA ALA A 76 2.37 -8.86 -2.65
C ALA A 76 2.67 -7.54 -1.91
N THR A 77 2.42 -6.39 -2.55
CA THR A 77 2.63 -5.05 -1.98
C THR A 77 1.34 -4.23 -1.97
N ARG A 78 1.23 -3.34 -0.99
CA ARG A 78 0.20 -2.30 -0.89
C ARG A 78 0.83 -0.95 -0.60
N ASN A 79 0.19 0.10 -1.08
CA ASN A 79 0.56 1.48 -0.79
C ASN A 79 -0.46 2.03 0.21
N VAL A 80 0.01 2.76 1.21
CA VAL A 80 -0.82 3.47 2.17
C VAL A 80 -0.49 4.95 2.15
N VAL A 81 -1.48 5.77 2.47
CA VAL A 81 -1.35 7.22 2.65
C VAL A 81 -1.25 7.48 4.14
N LEU A 82 -0.19 8.19 4.53
CA LEU A 82 0.07 8.64 5.89
C LEU A 82 -0.75 9.91 6.19
N PRO A 83 -0.97 10.27 7.47
CA PRO A 83 -1.68 11.50 7.84
C PRO A 83 -1.07 12.79 7.25
N ASN A 84 0.23 12.79 6.98
CA ASN A 84 0.95 13.89 6.33
C ASN A 84 0.79 13.90 4.80
N GLY A 85 -0.06 13.05 4.21
CA GLY A 85 -0.29 12.94 2.77
C GLY A 85 0.76 12.13 2.01
N HIS A 86 1.86 11.74 2.66
CA HIS A 86 2.91 10.96 2.01
C HIS A 86 2.47 9.51 1.79
N ARG A 87 2.88 8.93 0.65
CA ARG A 87 2.62 7.53 0.33
C ARG A 87 3.76 6.65 0.79
N ARG A 88 3.44 5.54 1.46
CA ARG A 88 4.41 4.51 1.85
C ARG A 88 3.97 3.15 1.34
N LYS A 89 4.91 2.42 0.74
CA LYS A 89 4.69 1.05 0.26
C LYS A 89 5.15 0.06 1.31
N PHE A 90 4.38 -1.00 1.52
CA PHE A 90 4.78 -2.13 2.35
C PHE A 90 4.47 -3.45 1.66
N HIS A 91 5.12 -4.52 2.14
CA HIS A 91 4.93 -5.87 1.63
C HIS A 91 3.96 -6.62 2.55
N ILE A 92 2.87 -7.16 1.99
CA ILE A 92 1.80 -7.81 2.77
C ILE A 92 2.27 -9.07 3.48
N ARG A 93 3.28 -9.77 2.94
CA ARG A 93 3.93 -10.93 3.60
C ARG A 93 4.83 -10.59 4.79
N LEU A 94 5.10 -9.30 5.01
CA LEU A 94 5.90 -8.83 6.14
C LEU A 94 5.03 -8.12 7.18
N LEU A 95 3.71 -8.22 7.04
CA LEU A 95 2.74 -7.63 7.96
C LEU A 95 2.68 -8.48 9.24
N LEU A 96 2.95 -7.85 10.38
CA LEU A 96 2.93 -8.51 11.69
C LEU A 96 1.62 -8.25 12.42
N TYR A 97 1.15 -7.00 12.39
CA TYR A 97 -0.07 -6.58 13.09
C TYR A 97 -0.94 -5.68 12.21
N PHE A 98 -2.25 -5.84 12.37
CA PHE A 98 -3.27 -5.00 11.78
C PHE A 98 -4.28 -4.59 12.86
N ASN A 99 -4.45 -3.30 13.11
CA ASN A 99 -5.31 -2.77 14.18
C ASN A 99 -5.04 -3.44 15.56
N GLY A 100 -3.76 -3.69 15.87
CA GLY A 100 -3.33 -4.38 17.09
C GLY A 100 -3.60 -5.89 17.14
N LYS A 101 -4.22 -6.48 16.12
CA LYS A 101 -4.41 -7.93 15.98
C LYS A 101 -3.19 -8.54 15.27
N LYS A 102 -2.71 -9.70 15.74
CA LYS A 102 -1.60 -10.43 15.08
C LYS A 102 -2.09 -11.03 13.77
N VAL A 103 -1.35 -10.80 12.69
CA VAL A 103 -1.70 -11.33 11.36
C VAL A 103 -1.25 -12.78 11.23
N PHE A 104 -2.16 -13.63 10.78
CA PHE A 104 -1.92 -15.04 10.46
C PHE A 104 -2.08 -15.26 8.95
N TYR A 105 -1.21 -16.10 8.38
CA TYR A 105 -1.08 -16.30 6.93
C TYR A 105 -1.87 -17.49 6.43
#